data_AF-A0A2C9JYH0-F1
#
_entry.id   AF-A0A2C9JYH0-F1
#
_cell.length_a   1.000
_cell.length_b   1.000
_cell.length_c   1.000
_cell.angle_alpha   90.00
_cell.angle_beta   90.00
_cell.angle_gamma   90.00
#
_symmetry.space_group_name_H-M   'P 1'
#
loop_
_entity.id
_entity.type
_entity.pdbx_description
1 polymer ?
#
loop_
_entity_poly.entity_id
_entity_poly.type
_entity_poly.pdbx_seq_one_letter_code
_entity_poly.pdbx_strand_id
1 'polypeptide(L)'
;MILDLIKRNEIQELVRKLQGDPTVTDSVSQLMALLGLHFSPVSNEQGKGELHQVERKPQDVDLLIVGKTGTGKSATGNSILGRNVFKSTSSTTSVTRDVAYDVAGFDGRVIKVVDGPGVGDTLSIQDIDKATQMVVECMKDAVILNPKGYHAFLLTIRYGSRLTAEDKEAIRMLKKIFGNDFVKKYCILLITCGDYFKGDQSETAVTFQEWCNQQGGVFRDLYQECDKRAILFDNMTKDRAVREEQLKALLAMVDSMQNESKRYTNQHFQKAEANRKELMAQVREPMVQEEAMKEISLILQEFSTCHQFNLKDKKKLEDLFCRATQTHLRVIEADNGTGVLSKTLETTSAVRKTISDRLETLRKFAKEKLDSSKKETELRLKYQETEDILKEEMKSLSEDLQSLQHHEASHTTNVQDMWVWAERMEERQQELRAELERERLQQQEAFELEKSKLEAMLNNLSIESQEKQAQVQQLSLEVEHLKRSEKEKAEKLEKLKEQEENLHKIKKNMEENRIHYERDLQRVKRENETRINSEMESMQERYKRDAEIANLKYETIKRDYEELVKTNAKKKKFCFIF
;
A
#
# COMPACT_ATOMS: atom_id res chain seq x y z
N MET A 1 -23.88 52.04 40.98
CA MET A 1 -25.23 52.32 40.43
C MET A 1 -26.31 51.40 41.00
N ILE A 2 -26.40 50.11 40.62
CA ILE A 2 -27.49 49.23 41.13
C ILE A 2 -27.43 49.08 42.67
N LEU A 3 -26.24 48.88 43.23
CA LEU A 3 -26.00 48.86 44.67
C LEU A 3 -26.34 50.20 45.38
N ASP A 4 -26.30 51.33 44.66
CA ASP A 4 -26.69 52.64 45.22
C ASP A 4 -28.21 52.83 45.22
N LEU A 5 -28.92 52.29 44.20
CA LEU A 5 -30.38 52.27 44.19
C LEU A 5 -30.94 51.37 45.29
N ILE A 6 -30.34 50.19 45.50
CA ILE A 6 -30.76 49.26 46.57
C ILE A 6 -30.64 49.95 47.94
N LYS A 7 -29.47 50.54 48.25
CA LYS A 7 -29.26 51.30 49.49
C LYS A 7 -30.23 52.48 49.64
N ARG A 8 -30.57 53.20 48.56
CA ARG A 8 -31.54 54.31 48.61
C ARG A 8 -32.95 53.84 48.93
N ASN A 9 -33.40 52.70 48.40
CA ASN A 9 -34.72 52.15 48.70
C ASN A 9 -34.82 51.65 50.15
N GLU A 10 -33.79 50.96 50.66
CA GLU A 10 -33.75 50.52 52.06
C GLU A 10 -33.82 51.71 53.04
N ILE A 11 -33.13 52.82 52.73
CA ILE A 11 -33.19 54.06 53.52
C ILE A 11 -34.58 54.71 53.45
N GLN A 12 -35.23 54.75 52.28
CA GLN A 12 -36.59 55.30 52.15
C GLN A 12 -37.63 54.47 52.93
N GLU A 13 -37.47 53.15 53.02
CA GLU A 13 -38.37 52.31 53.79
C GLU A 13 -38.17 52.43 55.31
N LEU A 14 -36.92 52.64 55.76
CA LEU A 14 -36.60 53.02 57.14
C LEU A 14 -37.21 54.37 57.54
N VAL A 15 -37.11 55.39 56.67
CA VAL A 15 -37.71 56.70 56.92
C VAL A 15 -39.24 56.61 57.04
N ARG A 16 -39.91 55.80 56.20
CA ARG A 16 -41.36 55.56 56.30
C ARG A 16 -41.77 54.91 57.62
N LYS A 17 -40.96 54.01 58.18
CA LYS A 17 -41.24 53.35 59.47
C LYS A 17 -41.08 54.30 60.67
N LEU A 18 -40.27 55.35 60.54
CA LEU A 18 -40.03 56.35 61.60
C LEU A 18 -41.02 57.53 61.58
N GLN A 19 -41.79 57.72 60.50
CA GLN A 19 -42.80 58.78 60.37
C GLN A 19 -44.03 58.63 61.28
N GLY A 20 -44.10 57.58 62.10
CA GLY A 20 -45.18 57.33 63.07
C GLY A 20 -44.87 57.73 64.52
N ASP A 21 -43.63 58.13 64.84
CA ASP A 21 -43.22 58.46 66.21
C ASP A 21 -42.97 59.98 66.38
N PRO A 22 -43.78 60.71 67.18
CA PRO A 22 -43.65 62.16 67.34
C PRO A 22 -42.40 62.59 68.14
N THR A 23 -41.57 61.66 68.63
CA THR A 23 -40.34 61.99 69.39
C THR A 23 -39.07 62.09 68.54
N VAL A 24 -39.13 61.72 67.26
CA VAL A 24 -37.93 61.55 66.39
C VAL A 24 -37.90 62.54 65.20
N THR A 25 -38.92 63.38 65.04
CA THR A 25 -39.13 64.26 63.87
C THR A 25 -38.01 65.27 63.61
N ASP A 26 -37.43 65.85 64.66
CA ASP A 26 -36.36 66.86 64.52
C ASP A 26 -35.04 66.23 64.07
N SER A 27 -34.69 65.06 64.61
CA SER A 27 -33.48 64.31 64.23
C SER A 27 -33.56 63.81 62.78
N VAL A 28 -34.73 63.36 62.33
CA VAL A 28 -34.94 62.96 60.92
C VAL A 28 -34.84 64.17 59.98
N SER A 29 -35.34 65.34 60.39
CA SER A 29 -35.26 66.57 59.61
C SER A 29 -33.82 67.04 59.40
N GLN A 30 -32.96 66.95 60.43
CA GLN A 30 -31.52 67.24 60.30
C GLN A 30 -30.79 66.25 59.40
N LEU A 31 -31.13 64.95 59.47
CA LEU A 31 -30.50 63.90 58.66
C LEU A 31 -30.88 64.02 57.17
N MET A 32 -32.10 64.47 56.86
CA MET A 32 -32.55 64.75 55.49
C MET A 32 -31.88 65.98 54.87
N ALA A 33 -31.59 67.02 55.68
CA ALA A 33 -30.84 68.19 55.23
C ALA A 33 -29.40 67.84 54.82
N LEU A 34 -28.74 66.92 55.54
CA LEU A 34 -27.39 66.45 55.22
C LEU A 34 -27.29 65.67 53.89
N LEU A 35 -28.42 65.15 53.40
CA LEU A 35 -28.52 64.38 52.15
C LEU A 35 -28.95 65.23 50.93
N GLY A 36 -29.10 66.54 51.09
CA GLY A 36 -29.35 67.48 49.98
C GLY A 36 -30.76 67.39 49.36
N LEU A 37 -31.72 66.77 50.04
CA LEU A 37 -33.11 66.63 49.58
C LEU A 37 -33.99 67.74 50.16
N HIS A 38 -33.95 68.93 49.55
CA HIS A 38 -34.87 70.01 49.89
C HIS A 38 -36.30 69.68 49.47
N PHE A 39 -37.24 69.81 50.40
CA PHE A 39 -38.68 69.83 50.14
C PHE A 39 -39.25 71.14 50.71
N SER A 40 -39.98 71.91 49.90
CA SER A 40 -40.64 73.14 50.36
C SER A 40 -41.85 72.79 51.23
N PRO A 41 -42.10 73.48 52.35
CA PRO A 41 -43.25 73.22 53.20
C PRO A 41 -44.54 73.65 52.49
N VAL A 42 -45.56 72.80 52.53
CA VAL A 42 -46.94 73.17 52.17
C VAL A 42 -47.57 73.79 53.40
N SER A 43 -47.75 75.11 53.39
CA SER A 43 -48.48 75.85 54.43
C SER A 43 -49.98 75.60 54.29
N ASN A 44 -50.57 74.90 55.26
CA ASN A 44 -52.02 74.80 55.43
C ASN A 44 -52.54 76.06 56.15
N GLU A 45 -53.28 76.91 55.43
CA GLU A 45 -54.22 77.85 56.06
C GLU A 45 -55.64 77.49 55.65
N GLN A 46 -56.49 77.22 56.64
CA GLN A 46 -57.93 77.05 56.45
C GLN A 46 -58.66 78.32 56.89
N GLY A 47 -59.43 78.91 55.97
CA GLY A 47 -60.66 79.63 56.30
C GLY A 47 -60.62 81.15 56.24
N LYS A 48 -61.02 81.70 55.09
CA LYS A 48 -62.38 82.24 54.87
C LYS A 48 -62.56 82.65 53.41
N GLY A 49 -63.80 82.61 52.93
CA GLY A 49 -64.08 82.67 51.50
C GLY A 49 -64.06 84.08 50.91
N GLU A 50 -63.18 84.30 49.94
CA GLU A 50 -63.43 85.15 48.78
C GLU A 50 -63.09 84.36 47.52
N LEU A 51 -63.89 84.52 46.46
CA LEU A 51 -63.73 83.76 45.22
C LEU A 51 -62.60 84.35 44.34
N HIS A 52 -61.38 84.35 44.85
CA HIS A 52 -60.20 84.69 44.06
C HIS A 52 -60.07 83.67 42.92
N GLN A 53 -60.38 84.11 41.70
CA GLN A 53 -59.98 83.38 40.51
C GLN A 53 -58.46 83.30 40.52
N VAL A 54 -57.92 82.09 40.70
CA VAL A 54 -56.48 81.87 40.54
C VAL A 54 -56.17 82.05 39.06
N GLU A 55 -55.77 83.26 38.67
CA GLU A 55 -55.23 83.55 37.36
C GLU A 55 -54.08 82.58 37.10
N ARG A 56 -54.32 81.60 36.23
CA ARG A 56 -53.29 80.66 35.83
C ARG A 56 -52.24 81.45 35.07
N LYS A 57 -51.08 81.66 35.70
CA LYS A 57 -49.97 82.40 35.10
C LYS A 57 -49.74 81.91 33.65
N PRO A 58 -49.70 82.82 32.66
CA PRO A 58 -49.49 82.46 31.26
C PRO A 58 -48.27 81.54 31.08
N GLN A 59 -48.39 80.48 30.28
CA GLN A 59 -47.32 79.50 30.10
C GLN A 59 -46.26 79.98 29.09
N ASP A 60 -45.00 79.76 29.42
CA ASP A 60 -43.85 80.05 28.54
C ASP A 60 -43.88 79.20 27.27
N VAL A 61 -43.50 79.78 26.13
CA VAL A 61 -43.64 79.18 24.80
C VAL A 61 -42.30 79.04 24.08
N ASP A 62 -41.79 77.81 23.99
CA ASP A 62 -40.64 77.46 23.13
C ASP A 62 -41.09 77.07 21.71
N LEU A 63 -40.50 77.71 20.70
CA LEU A 63 -40.80 77.59 19.26
C LEU A 63 -39.53 77.28 18.45
N LEU A 64 -39.66 76.46 17.39
CA LEU A 64 -38.60 76.17 16.42
C LEU A 64 -39.06 76.53 14.99
N ILE A 65 -38.32 77.39 14.30
CA ILE A 65 -38.64 77.82 12.93
C ILE A 65 -37.93 76.89 11.93
N VAL A 66 -38.67 76.33 10.98
CA VAL A 66 -38.17 75.38 9.97
C VAL A 66 -38.72 75.70 8.58
N GLY A 67 -38.03 75.28 7.53
CA GLY A 67 -38.45 75.49 6.14
C GLY A 67 -37.28 75.76 5.18
N LYS A 68 -37.59 75.85 3.89
CA LYS A 68 -36.63 76.13 2.82
C LYS A 68 -35.88 77.45 3.07
N THR A 69 -34.66 77.60 2.55
CA THR A 69 -33.95 78.88 2.58
C THR A 69 -34.73 79.96 1.83
N GLY A 70 -34.54 81.23 2.18
CA GLY A 70 -35.23 82.37 1.54
C GLY A 70 -36.70 82.58 1.95
N THR A 71 -37.33 81.65 2.67
CA THR A 71 -38.75 81.76 3.11
C THR A 71 -38.99 82.70 4.31
N GLY A 72 -37.95 83.39 4.80
CA GLY A 72 -38.08 84.43 5.84
C GLY A 72 -38.03 83.94 7.30
N LYS A 73 -37.38 82.79 7.59
CA LYS A 73 -37.23 82.24 8.95
C LYS A 73 -36.67 83.24 9.97
N SER A 74 -35.45 83.73 9.74
CA SER A 74 -34.78 84.68 10.62
C SER A 74 -35.54 86.00 10.80
N ALA A 75 -36.16 86.50 9.73
CA ALA A 75 -37.03 87.69 9.78
C ALA A 75 -38.26 87.45 10.67
N THR A 76 -38.91 86.29 10.53
CA THR A 76 -40.04 85.87 11.38
C THR A 76 -39.64 85.77 12.84
N GLY A 77 -38.47 85.19 13.13
CA GLY A 77 -37.94 85.12 14.49
C GLY A 77 -37.70 86.51 15.09
N ASN A 78 -37.16 87.45 14.31
CA ASN A 78 -36.98 88.84 14.73
C ASN A 78 -38.33 89.54 15.00
N SER A 79 -39.36 89.28 14.17
CA SER A 79 -40.71 89.80 14.37
C SER A 79 -41.35 89.28 15.66
N ILE A 80 -41.19 87.98 15.97
CA ILE A 80 -41.69 87.37 17.22
C ILE A 80 -40.94 87.91 18.44
N LEU A 81 -39.62 88.08 18.35
CA LEU A 81 -38.78 88.61 19.44
C LEU A 81 -38.89 90.13 19.63
N GLY A 82 -39.49 90.84 18.68
CA GLY A 82 -39.60 92.31 18.66
C GLY A 82 -38.29 93.05 18.39
N ARG A 83 -37.21 92.35 17.99
CA ARG A 83 -35.86 92.90 17.80
C ARG A 83 -35.06 92.10 16.77
N ASN A 84 -34.08 92.74 16.13
CA ASN A 84 -33.22 92.12 15.14
C ASN A 84 -32.05 91.37 15.80
N VAL A 85 -32.22 90.07 16.00
CA VAL A 85 -31.21 89.18 16.63
C VAL A 85 -30.67 88.18 15.62
N PHE A 86 -31.55 87.54 14.86
CA PHE A 86 -31.17 86.62 13.81
C PHE A 86 -30.76 87.39 12.55
N LYS A 87 -29.63 86.98 11.95
CA LYS A 87 -29.03 87.66 10.79
C LYS A 87 -29.82 87.38 9.51
N SER A 88 -30.86 88.19 9.27
CA SER A 88 -31.67 88.14 8.04
C SER A 88 -31.00 88.92 6.89
N THR A 89 -30.18 88.26 6.08
CA THR A 89 -29.60 88.87 4.85
C THR A 89 -30.26 88.34 3.57
N SER A 90 -30.50 89.20 2.59
CA SER A 90 -31.00 88.86 1.26
C SER A 90 -29.94 88.21 0.34
N SER A 91 -29.05 87.39 0.92
CA SER A 91 -27.95 86.75 0.21
C SER A 91 -28.42 85.48 -0.48
N THR A 92 -27.94 85.26 -1.72
CA THR A 92 -28.14 84.03 -2.48
C THR A 92 -27.29 82.85 -1.97
N THR A 93 -26.39 83.08 -1.02
CA THR A 93 -25.45 82.09 -0.47
C THR A 93 -25.58 81.95 1.04
N SER A 94 -26.78 81.59 1.52
CA SER A 94 -27.10 81.53 2.95
C SER A 94 -27.28 80.11 3.49
N VAL A 95 -26.16 79.38 3.61
CA VAL A 95 -26.12 78.26 4.56
C VAL A 95 -25.99 78.86 5.95
N THR A 96 -27.11 79.01 6.67
CA THR A 96 -27.09 79.24 8.12
C THR A 96 -26.51 77.98 8.77
N ARG A 97 -25.22 78.00 9.11
CA ARG A 97 -24.48 76.83 9.60
C ARG A 97 -24.77 76.48 11.06
N ASP A 98 -25.21 77.46 11.84
CA ASP A 98 -25.36 77.35 13.29
C ASP A 98 -26.83 77.59 13.69
N VAL A 99 -27.32 76.80 14.66
CA VAL A 99 -28.63 77.02 15.28
C VAL A 99 -28.54 78.21 16.24
N ALA A 100 -29.37 79.22 16.03
CA ALA A 100 -29.45 80.39 16.91
C ALA A 100 -30.73 80.37 17.73
N TYR A 101 -30.70 80.91 18.95
CA TYR A 101 -31.90 81.16 19.74
C TYR A 101 -31.82 82.44 20.55
N ASP A 102 -32.98 83.00 20.89
CA ASP A 102 -33.11 84.08 21.86
C ASP A 102 -34.51 84.04 22.50
N VAL A 103 -34.75 84.89 23.51
CA VAL A 103 -35.98 84.95 24.31
C VAL A 103 -36.59 86.35 24.35
N ALA A 104 -37.92 86.46 24.37
CA ALA A 104 -38.64 87.71 24.58
C ALA A 104 -39.75 87.55 25.61
N GLY A 105 -40.04 88.62 26.37
CA GLY A 105 -41.20 88.70 27.24
C GLY A 105 -42.38 89.31 26.49
N PHE A 106 -43.53 88.65 26.50
CA PHE A 106 -44.76 89.17 25.92
C PHE A 106 -45.98 88.63 26.67
N ASP A 107 -46.92 89.51 27.03
CA ASP A 107 -48.19 89.15 27.70
C ASP A 107 -48.01 88.22 28.93
N GLY A 108 -47.00 88.52 29.76
CA GLY A 108 -46.64 87.75 30.96
C GLY A 108 -45.91 86.41 30.71
N ARG A 109 -45.68 86.03 29.45
CA ARG A 109 -44.98 84.80 29.03
C ARG A 109 -43.54 85.08 28.62
N VAL A 110 -42.64 84.10 28.83
CA VAL A 110 -41.36 84.04 28.12
C VAL A 110 -41.55 83.23 26.83
N ILE A 111 -41.15 83.80 25.70
CA ILE A 111 -41.16 83.15 24.39
C ILE A 111 -39.72 82.89 23.99
N LYS A 112 -39.34 81.62 23.82
CA LYS A 112 -38.05 81.22 23.24
C LYS A 112 -38.24 80.91 21.77
N VAL A 113 -37.48 81.56 20.91
CA VAL A 113 -37.47 81.29 19.47
C VAL A 113 -36.14 80.70 19.08
N VAL A 114 -36.17 79.59 18.34
CA VAL A 114 -34.99 78.95 17.77
C VAL A 114 -35.09 79.03 16.24
N ASP A 115 -34.10 79.64 15.61
CA ASP A 115 -33.98 79.75 14.15
C ASP A 115 -33.22 78.52 13.63
N GLY A 116 -33.93 77.63 12.93
CA GLY A 116 -33.37 76.41 12.36
C GLY A 116 -32.71 76.66 10.99
N PRO A 117 -31.74 75.82 10.59
CA PRO A 117 -31.11 75.92 9.27
C PRO A 117 -32.11 75.72 8.14
N GLY A 118 -31.79 76.25 6.96
CA GLY A 118 -32.54 75.98 5.74
C GLY A 118 -32.31 74.56 5.22
N VAL A 119 -33.40 73.86 4.89
CA VAL A 119 -33.36 72.53 4.24
C VAL A 119 -33.35 72.60 2.70
N GLY A 120 -33.22 73.81 2.15
CA GLY A 120 -33.48 74.09 0.72
C GLY A 120 -32.25 74.04 -0.18
N ASP A 121 -31.12 74.60 0.29
CA ASP A 121 -29.91 74.73 -0.52
C ASP A 121 -29.10 73.43 -0.60
N THR A 122 -29.58 72.37 0.07
CA THR A 122 -29.01 71.02 0.03
C THR A 122 -28.94 70.45 -1.40
N LEU A 123 -29.84 70.91 -2.29
CA LEU A 123 -29.93 70.47 -3.69
C LEU A 123 -28.96 71.20 -4.65
N SER A 124 -28.36 72.33 -4.22
CA SER A 124 -27.44 73.14 -5.04
C SER A 124 -25.98 73.04 -4.61
N ILE A 125 -25.69 72.23 -3.58
CA ILE A 125 -24.34 71.94 -3.10
C ILE A 125 -23.76 70.75 -3.88
N GLN A 126 -22.48 70.82 -4.24
CA GLN A 126 -21.76 69.78 -5.02
C GLN A 126 -21.70 68.40 -4.35
N ASP A 127 -22.06 68.31 -3.07
CA ASP A 127 -22.05 67.11 -2.25
C ASP A 127 -23.34 67.07 -1.41
N ILE A 128 -24.38 66.44 -1.98
CA ILE A 128 -25.72 66.37 -1.40
C ILE A 128 -25.73 65.50 -0.14
N ASP A 129 -24.84 64.49 -0.04
CA ASP A 129 -24.71 63.65 1.15
C ASP A 129 -24.20 64.46 2.35
N LYS A 130 -23.06 65.15 2.19
CA LYS A 130 -22.54 66.03 3.26
C LYS A 130 -23.55 67.13 3.61
N ALA A 131 -24.20 67.74 2.62
CA ALA A 131 -25.19 68.77 2.88
C ALA A 131 -26.41 68.24 3.68
N THR A 132 -26.90 67.04 3.35
CA THR A 132 -28.00 66.39 4.09
C THR A 132 -27.56 66.01 5.49
N GLN A 133 -26.34 65.49 5.65
CA GLN A 133 -25.76 65.17 6.96
C GLN A 133 -25.64 66.41 7.86
N MET A 134 -25.16 67.54 7.33
CA MET A 134 -25.12 68.80 8.06
C MET A 134 -26.51 69.26 8.50
N VAL A 135 -27.51 69.23 7.62
CA VAL A 135 -28.90 69.57 7.97
C VAL A 135 -29.43 68.68 9.11
N VAL A 136 -29.17 67.37 9.06
CA VAL A 136 -29.62 66.43 10.10
C VAL A 136 -28.96 66.69 11.45
N GLU A 137 -27.65 66.92 11.48
CA GLU A 137 -26.93 67.21 12.73
C GLU A 137 -27.33 68.57 13.31
N CYS A 138 -27.47 69.63 12.50
CA CYS A 138 -27.96 70.92 12.99
C CYS A 138 -29.41 70.83 13.54
N MET A 139 -30.29 70.04 12.92
CA MET A 139 -31.66 69.83 13.44
C MET A 139 -31.67 69.00 14.74
N LYS A 140 -30.74 68.06 14.91
CA LYS A 140 -30.49 67.32 16.15
C LYS A 140 -29.98 68.26 17.25
N ASP A 141 -29.04 69.14 16.95
CA ASP A 141 -28.57 70.18 17.88
C ASP A 141 -29.70 71.11 18.31
N ALA A 142 -30.56 71.54 17.39
CA ALA A 142 -31.76 72.32 17.72
C ALA A 142 -32.69 71.57 18.70
N VAL A 143 -32.85 70.25 18.58
CA VAL A 143 -33.62 69.45 19.54
C VAL A 143 -32.90 69.32 20.90
N ILE A 144 -31.58 69.17 20.91
CA ILE A 144 -30.78 69.06 22.15
C ILE A 144 -30.74 70.39 22.92
N LEU A 145 -30.66 71.53 22.22
CA LEU A 145 -30.70 72.89 22.78
C LEU A 145 -32.03 73.26 23.46
N ASN A 146 -33.04 72.39 23.39
CA ASN A 146 -34.29 72.55 24.13
C ASN A 146 -34.77 71.23 24.76
N PRO A 147 -34.20 70.80 25.90
CA PRO A 147 -34.53 69.52 26.54
C PRO A 147 -36.00 69.37 26.95
N LYS A 148 -36.70 70.50 27.22
CA LYS A 148 -38.15 70.50 27.51
C LYS A 148 -39.02 70.23 26.27
N GLY A 149 -38.46 70.38 25.07
CA GLY A 149 -39.16 70.27 23.80
C GLY A 149 -39.92 71.52 23.37
N TYR A 150 -40.33 71.55 22.10
CA TYR A 150 -41.02 72.68 21.45
C TYR A 150 -42.54 72.48 21.45
N HIS A 151 -43.32 73.54 21.69
CA HIS A 151 -44.79 73.45 21.59
C HIS A 151 -45.24 73.37 20.14
N ALA A 152 -44.61 74.20 19.29
CA ALA A 152 -44.89 74.26 17.87
C ALA A 152 -43.61 74.45 17.04
N PHE A 153 -43.64 73.88 15.85
CA PHE A 153 -42.76 74.21 14.74
C PHE A 153 -43.45 75.23 13.85
N LEU A 154 -42.74 76.28 13.46
CA LEU A 154 -43.23 77.25 12.49
C LEU A 154 -42.65 76.90 11.12
N LEU A 155 -43.46 76.27 10.27
CA LEU A 155 -43.06 75.89 8.91
C LEU A 155 -43.30 77.09 7.98
N THR A 156 -42.22 77.76 7.58
CA THR A 156 -42.30 79.02 6.83
C THR A 156 -42.51 78.83 5.34
N ILE A 157 -43.54 79.49 4.79
CA ILE A 157 -43.87 79.50 3.36
C ILE A 157 -44.03 80.97 2.93
N ARG A 158 -43.52 81.35 1.76
CA ARG A 158 -43.64 82.73 1.25
C ARG A 158 -44.97 82.94 0.51
N TYR A 159 -45.73 83.96 0.88
CA TYR A 159 -46.91 84.40 0.14
C TYR A 159 -46.59 84.76 -1.32
N GLY A 160 -47.55 84.49 -2.23
CA GLY A 160 -47.39 84.75 -3.67
C GLY A 160 -46.37 83.84 -4.39
N SER A 161 -45.73 82.89 -3.69
CA SER A 161 -44.84 81.90 -4.30
C SER A 161 -45.59 80.61 -4.62
N ARG A 162 -45.25 79.98 -5.76
CA ARG A 162 -45.73 78.62 -6.08
C ARG A 162 -44.85 77.62 -5.35
N LEU A 163 -45.44 76.73 -4.56
CA LEU A 163 -44.72 75.59 -4.00
C LEU A 163 -44.26 74.65 -5.13
N THR A 164 -42.95 74.49 -5.28
CA THR A 164 -42.33 73.70 -6.35
C THR A 164 -42.07 72.25 -5.90
N ALA A 165 -41.50 71.44 -6.79
CA ALA A 165 -41.00 70.11 -6.41
C ALA A 165 -39.92 70.18 -5.32
N GLU A 166 -39.11 71.25 -5.28
CA GLU A 166 -38.10 71.48 -4.25
C GLU A 166 -38.74 71.73 -2.89
N ASP A 167 -39.83 72.50 -2.83
CA ASP A 167 -40.57 72.73 -1.58
C ASP A 167 -41.17 71.42 -1.06
N LYS A 168 -41.74 70.60 -1.96
CA LYS A 168 -42.24 69.26 -1.63
C LYS A 168 -41.13 68.35 -1.07
N GLU A 169 -39.93 68.39 -1.65
CA GLU A 169 -38.80 67.60 -1.17
C GLU A 169 -38.24 68.12 0.16
N ALA A 170 -38.14 69.44 0.35
CA ALA A 170 -37.80 70.07 1.62
C ALA A 170 -38.77 69.63 2.75
N ILE A 171 -40.08 69.57 2.47
CA ILE A 171 -41.09 69.06 3.39
C ILE A 171 -40.87 67.56 3.67
N ARG A 172 -40.61 66.75 2.62
CA ARG A 172 -40.34 65.31 2.77
C ARG A 172 -39.11 65.06 3.64
N MET A 173 -38.04 65.81 3.42
CA MET A 173 -36.82 65.78 4.23
C MET A 173 -37.12 66.10 5.69
N LEU A 174 -37.84 67.20 5.98
CA LEU A 174 -38.24 67.55 7.35
C LEU A 174 -39.08 66.44 8.02
N LYS A 175 -39.98 65.77 7.28
CA LYS A 175 -40.73 64.60 7.79
C LYS A 175 -39.83 63.39 8.09
N LYS A 176 -38.79 63.16 7.30
CA LYS A 176 -37.80 62.12 7.61
C LYS A 176 -36.95 62.47 8.84
N ILE A 177 -36.61 63.76 9.01
CA ILE A 177 -35.80 64.25 10.13
C ILE A 177 -36.55 64.19 11.46
N PHE A 178 -37.75 64.78 11.51
CA PHE A 178 -38.53 64.94 12.75
C PHE A 178 -39.58 63.84 12.97
N GLY A 179 -39.82 62.97 11.98
CA GLY A 179 -40.82 61.90 12.01
C GLY A 179 -42.07 62.28 11.21
N ASN A 180 -42.70 61.28 10.58
CA ASN A 180 -43.73 61.51 9.56
C ASN A 180 -44.93 62.34 10.07
N ASP A 181 -45.31 62.15 11.34
CA ASP A 181 -46.41 62.85 12.00
C ASP A 181 -46.07 64.29 12.45
N PHE A 182 -44.83 64.77 12.30
CA PHE A 182 -44.43 66.04 12.92
C PHE A 182 -45.23 67.24 12.41
N VAL A 183 -45.59 67.25 11.11
CA VAL A 183 -46.46 68.28 10.51
C VAL A 183 -47.84 68.24 11.15
N LYS A 184 -48.44 67.04 11.19
CA LYS A 184 -49.78 66.82 11.73
C LYS A 184 -49.90 67.20 13.19
N LYS A 185 -48.96 66.77 14.03
CA LYS A 185 -49.01 67.03 15.47
C LYS A 185 -48.50 68.44 15.80
N TYR A 186 -47.32 68.83 15.35
CA TYR A 186 -46.58 69.97 15.93
C TYR A 186 -46.38 71.19 15.02
N CYS A 187 -46.78 71.18 13.74
CA CYS A 187 -46.55 72.35 12.86
C CYS A 187 -47.73 73.32 12.78
N ILE A 188 -47.39 74.61 12.75
CA ILE A 188 -48.21 75.71 12.22
C ILE A 188 -47.56 76.17 10.90
N LEU A 189 -48.34 76.35 9.84
CA LEU A 189 -47.87 76.97 8.61
C LEU A 189 -47.79 78.49 8.82
N LEU A 190 -46.59 79.06 8.73
CA LEU A 190 -46.39 80.49 8.87
C LEU A 190 -46.12 81.11 7.49
N ILE A 191 -47.11 81.86 7.01
CA ILE A 191 -47.10 82.48 5.70
C ILE A 191 -46.44 83.86 5.81
N THR A 192 -45.21 83.98 5.31
CA THR A 192 -44.45 85.25 5.31
C THR A 192 -44.86 86.12 4.13
N CYS A 193 -44.45 87.39 4.15
CA CYS A 193 -44.86 88.41 3.17
C CYS A 193 -46.35 88.78 3.26
N GLY A 194 -46.86 88.91 4.49
CA GLY A 194 -48.22 89.38 4.76
C GLY A 194 -48.50 90.84 4.33
N ASP A 195 -47.47 91.63 4.10
CA ASP A 195 -47.54 92.94 3.44
C ASP A 195 -48.09 92.82 2.00
N TYR A 196 -47.60 91.85 1.23
CA TYR A 196 -48.12 91.56 -0.12
C TYR A 196 -49.55 91.02 -0.07
N PHE A 197 -49.88 90.11 0.87
CA PHE A 197 -51.25 89.62 1.03
C PHE A 197 -52.23 90.75 1.38
N LYS A 198 -51.85 91.67 2.28
CA LYS A 198 -52.70 92.83 2.63
C LYS A 198 -52.96 93.73 1.42
N GLY A 199 -51.98 93.86 0.51
CA GLY A 199 -52.16 94.49 -0.80
C GLY A 199 -53.26 93.81 -1.62
N ASP A 200 -53.08 92.54 -1.95
CA ASP A 200 -54.04 91.74 -2.75
C ASP A 200 -55.43 91.67 -2.08
N GLN A 201 -55.48 91.60 -0.74
CA GLN A 201 -56.71 91.59 0.05
C GLN A 201 -57.49 92.91 -0.10
N SER A 202 -56.82 94.05 -0.23
CA SER A 202 -57.48 95.34 -0.41
C SER A 202 -58.21 95.44 -1.76
N GLU A 203 -57.80 94.66 -2.76
CA GLU A 203 -58.43 94.59 -4.08
C GLU A 203 -59.49 93.47 -4.17
N THR A 204 -59.26 92.34 -3.50
CA THR A 204 -60.08 91.11 -3.64
C THR A 204 -61.10 90.89 -2.53
N ALA A 205 -60.96 91.57 -1.39
CA ALA A 205 -61.74 91.38 -0.15
C ALA A 205 -61.71 89.95 0.44
N VAL A 206 -60.81 89.07 -0.03
CA VAL A 206 -60.68 87.68 0.46
C VAL A 206 -59.95 87.66 1.81
N THR A 207 -60.49 86.93 2.80
CA THR A 207 -59.79 86.72 4.08
C THR A 207 -58.65 85.72 3.94
N PHE A 208 -57.64 85.80 4.82
CA PHE A 208 -56.50 84.87 4.79
C PHE A 208 -56.95 83.39 4.92
N GLN A 209 -57.98 83.12 5.73
CA GLN A 209 -58.55 81.79 5.90
C GLN A 209 -59.21 81.27 4.61
N GLU A 210 -59.95 82.13 3.89
CA GLU A 210 -60.53 81.81 2.59
C GLU A 210 -59.44 81.58 1.53
N TRP A 211 -58.42 82.44 1.49
CA TRP A 211 -57.26 82.27 0.62
C TRP A 211 -56.61 80.89 0.84
N CYS A 212 -56.34 80.49 2.09
CA CYS A 212 -55.81 79.16 2.41
C CYS A 212 -56.73 78.02 1.94
N ASN A 213 -58.06 78.15 2.11
CA ASN A 213 -59.02 77.15 1.67
C ASN A 213 -59.14 77.05 0.12
N GLN A 214 -58.84 78.13 -0.62
CA GLN A 214 -58.85 78.17 -2.08
C GLN A 214 -57.59 77.56 -2.72
N GLN A 215 -56.50 77.40 -1.97
CA GLN A 215 -55.26 76.87 -2.51
C GLN A 215 -55.35 75.38 -2.91
N GLY A 216 -54.54 74.99 -3.89
CA GLY A 216 -54.45 73.61 -4.39
C GLY A 216 -53.07 72.97 -4.15
N GLY A 217 -52.93 71.73 -4.63
CA GLY A 217 -51.65 71.00 -4.64
C GLY A 217 -50.98 70.88 -3.27
N VAL A 218 -49.65 70.98 -3.27
CA VAL A 218 -48.79 70.78 -2.08
C VAL A 218 -49.23 71.65 -0.88
N PHE A 219 -49.72 72.87 -1.12
CA PHE A 219 -50.17 73.75 -0.05
C PHE A 219 -51.42 73.19 0.62
N ARG A 220 -52.42 72.81 -0.17
CA ARG A 220 -53.67 72.26 0.33
C ARG A 220 -53.43 70.99 1.14
N ASP A 221 -52.58 70.11 0.62
CA ASP A 221 -52.26 68.83 1.24
C ASP A 221 -51.55 69.05 2.60
N LEU A 222 -50.59 69.99 2.67
CA LEU A 222 -49.97 70.44 3.93
C LEU A 222 -50.99 71.06 4.90
N TYR A 223 -51.82 71.96 4.42
CA TYR A 223 -52.79 72.72 5.22
C TYR A 223 -53.87 71.81 5.81
N GLN A 224 -54.25 70.74 5.10
CA GLN A 224 -55.10 69.67 5.63
C GLN A 224 -54.35 68.81 6.64
N GLU A 225 -53.08 68.44 6.36
CA GLU A 225 -52.27 67.62 7.25
C GLU A 225 -52.02 68.28 8.61
N CYS A 226 -51.72 69.59 8.63
CA CYS A 226 -51.50 70.36 9.86
C CYS A 226 -52.79 70.87 10.53
N ASP A 227 -53.94 70.24 10.25
CA ASP A 227 -55.26 70.57 10.80
C ASP A 227 -55.65 72.05 10.66
N LYS A 228 -55.42 72.61 9.45
CA LYS A 228 -55.72 74.00 9.07
C LYS A 228 -55.06 75.08 9.93
N ARG A 229 -54.02 74.74 10.69
CA ARG A 229 -53.21 75.70 11.46
C ARG A 229 -52.31 76.50 10.52
N ALA A 230 -52.80 77.64 10.04
CA ALA A 230 -52.03 78.61 9.28
C ALA A 230 -52.12 80.02 9.91
N ILE A 231 -51.06 80.80 9.79
CA ILE A 231 -51.03 82.21 10.23
C ILE A 231 -50.23 83.07 9.24
N LEU A 232 -50.68 84.31 9.05
CA LEU A 232 -50.02 85.29 8.20
C LEU A 232 -49.10 86.20 9.01
N PHE A 233 -47.88 86.40 8.53
CA PHE A 233 -46.89 87.30 9.12
C PHE A 233 -46.40 88.34 8.11
N ASP A 234 -46.73 89.59 8.40
CA ASP A 234 -46.04 90.76 7.86
C ASP A 234 -44.80 91.01 8.74
N ASN A 235 -43.63 90.68 8.20
CA ASN A 235 -42.33 90.88 8.86
C ASN A 235 -41.74 92.28 8.58
N MET A 236 -42.40 93.09 7.76
CA MET A 236 -41.95 94.44 7.36
C MET A 236 -42.66 95.55 8.15
N THR A 237 -43.78 95.23 8.81
CA THR A 237 -44.60 96.20 9.55
C THR A 237 -43.85 96.91 10.68
N LYS A 238 -43.83 98.24 10.57
CA LYS A 238 -43.34 99.15 11.61
C LYS A 238 -44.41 99.47 12.66
N ASP A 239 -45.68 99.17 12.38
CA ASP A 239 -46.77 99.37 13.34
C ASP A 239 -46.64 98.39 14.52
N ARG A 240 -46.65 98.94 15.73
CA ARG A 240 -46.57 98.17 16.96
C ARG A 240 -47.83 97.35 17.20
N ALA A 241 -49.02 97.91 16.96
CA ALA A 241 -50.29 97.22 17.20
C ALA A 241 -50.38 95.96 16.32
N VAL A 242 -50.03 96.09 15.03
CA VAL A 242 -50.00 94.96 14.08
C VAL A 242 -49.01 93.87 14.49
N ARG A 243 -47.82 94.23 15.01
CA ARG A 243 -46.87 93.23 15.55
C ARG A 243 -47.42 92.50 16.78
N GLU A 244 -48.01 93.22 17.73
CA GLU A 244 -48.59 92.64 18.94
C GLU A 244 -49.81 91.76 18.63
N GLU A 245 -50.62 92.14 17.64
CA GLU A 245 -51.76 91.35 17.16
C GLU A 245 -51.32 90.04 16.48
N GLN A 246 -50.36 90.10 15.54
CA GLN A 246 -49.77 88.91 14.90
C GLN A 246 -49.17 87.95 15.94
N LEU A 247 -48.52 88.48 16.99
CA LEU A 247 -47.96 87.67 18.06
C LEU A 247 -49.04 87.06 18.97
N LYS A 248 -50.10 87.80 19.32
CA LYS A 248 -51.26 87.25 20.05
C LYS A 248 -51.95 86.14 19.27
N ALA A 249 -52.17 86.32 17.98
CA ALA A 249 -52.75 85.30 17.11
C ALA A 249 -51.87 84.03 17.03
N LEU A 250 -50.54 84.18 16.98
CA LEU A 250 -49.61 83.05 17.01
C LEU A 250 -49.70 82.28 18.33
N LEU A 251 -49.68 82.98 19.47
CA LEU A 251 -49.74 82.34 20.79
C LEU A 251 -51.09 81.65 21.04
N ALA A 252 -52.20 82.27 20.61
CA ALA A 252 -53.52 81.64 20.66
C ALA A 252 -53.60 80.36 19.79
N MET A 253 -52.98 80.37 18.61
CA MET A 253 -52.86 79.18 17.76
C MET A 253 -52.06 78.07 18.48
N VAL A 254 -50.94 78.40 19.10
CA VAL A 254 -50.11 77.44 19.87
C VAL A 254 -50.88 76.90 21.09
N ASP A 255 -51.57 77.75 21.85
CA ASP A 255 -52.36 77.35 23.01
C ASP A 255 -53.53 76.42 22.63
N SER A 256 -54.09 76.56 21.42
CA SER A 256 -55.17 75.70 20.92
C SER A 256 -54.72 74.30 20.49
N MET A 257 -53.41 74.05 20.32
CA MET A 257 -52.88 72.78 19.82
C MET A 257 -52.99 71.64 20.86
N GLN A 258 -54.04 70.83 20.74
CA GLN A 258 -54.28 69.67 21.62
C GLN A 258 -53.42 68.44 21.22
N ASN A 259 -52.14 68.47 21.57
CA ASN A 259 -51.21 67.36 21.35
C ASN A 259 -51.07 66.45 22.57
N GLU A 260 -51.05 65.13 22.35
CA GLU A 260 -50.90 64.08 23.38
C GLU A 260 -49.72 64.31 24.34
N SER A 261 -48.60 64.83 23.82
CA SER A 261 -47.37 65.12 24.57
C SER A 261 -47.22 66.60 24.94
N LYS A 262 -48.10 67.49 24.45
CA LYS A 262 -48.02 68.97 24.42
C LYS A 262 -46.75 69.59 23.80
N ARG A 263 -45.66 68.85 23.65
CA ARG A 263 -44.37 69.31 23.12
C ARG A 263 -43.67 68.21 22.33
N TYR A 264 -43.02 68.60 21.24
CA TYR A 264 -42.06 67.75 20.55
C TYR A 264 -40.75 67.69 21.32
N THR A 265 -40.36 66.50 21.76
CA THR A 265 -39.17 66.26 22.62
C THR A 265 -38.13 65.39 21.91
N ASN A 266 -36.93 65.29 22.49
CA ASN A 266 -35.88 64.38 22.00
C ASN A 266 -36.33 62.91 21.86
N GLN A 267 -37.31 62.44 22.66
CA GLN A 267 -37.88 61.10 22.49
C GLN A 267 -38.62 60.93 21.15
N HIS A 268 -39.28 62.00 20.66
CA HIS A 268 -39.92 62.00 19.35
C HIS A 268 -38.88 62.00 18.23
N PHE A 269 -37.80 62.78 18.41
CA PHE A 269 -36.66 62.78 17.50
C PHE A 269 -35.98 61.41 17.43
N GLN A 270 -35.74 60.75 18.56
CA GLN A 270 -35.17 59.39 18.61
C GLN A 270 -36.07 58.35 17.91
N LYS A 271 -37.39 58.45 18.04
CA LYS A 271 -38.34 57.58 17.31
C LYS A 271 -38.24 57.71 15.78
N ALA A 272 -37.77 58.85 15.27
CA ALA A 272 -37.56 59.09 13.84
C ALA A 272 -36.17 58.64 13.31
N GLU A 273 -35.36 57.93 14.12
CA GLU A 273 -34.01 57.51 13.73
C GLU A 273 -33.98 56.62 12.48
N ALA A 274 -34.92 55.68 12.35
CA ALA A 274 -35.04 54.85 11.15
C ALA A 274 -35.31 55.70 9.89
N ASN A 275 -36.18 56.72 10.00
CA ASN A 275 -36.51 57.63 8.91
C ASN A 275 -35.29 58.47 8.48
N ARG A 276 -34.43 58.87 9.42
CA ARG A 276 -33.16 59.56 9.12
C ARG A 276 -32.16 58.67 8.40
N LYS A 277 -32.00 57.41 8.84
CA LYS A 277 -31.14 56.44 8.15
C LYS A 277 -31.61 56.19 6.72
N GLU A 278 -32.91 55.99 6.53
CA GLU A 278 -33.54 55.83 5.20
C GLU A 278 -33.32 57.07 4.32
N LEU A 279 -33.42 58.29 4.86
CA LEU A 279 -33.09 59.53 4.14
C LEU A 279 -31.63 59.56 3.67
N MET A 280 -30.67 59.21 4.54
CA MET A 280 -29.26 59.15 4.14
C MET A 280 -29.01 58.09 3.06
N ALA A 281 -29.62 56.91 3.18
CA ALA A 281 -29.51 55.86 2.19
C ALA A 281 -30.09 56.30 0.84
N GLN A 282 -31.24 56.99 0.81
CA GLN A 282 -31.84 57.54 -0.42
C GLN A 282 -31.00 58.65 -1.07
N VAL A 283 -30.31 59.48 -0.29
CA VAL A 283 -29.40 60.50 -0.83
C VAL A 283 -28.13 59.87 -1.41
N ARG A 284 -27.65 58.77 -0.80
CA ARG A 284 -26.47 58.01 -1.25
C ARG A 284 -26.76 57.07 -2.41
N GLU A 285 -28.01 56.60 -2.53
CA GLU A 285 -28.44 55.55 -3.47
C GLU A 285 -27.94 55.80 -4.91
N PRO A 286 -28.13 56.98 -5.54
CA PRO A 286 -27.71 57.17 -6.93
C PRO A 286 -26.19 57.01 -7.12
N MET A 287 -25.39 57.60 -6.23
CA MET A 287 -23.93 57.57 -6.31
C MET A 287 -23.38 56.18 -6.01
N VAL A 288 -23.92 55.50 -4.99
CA VAL A 288 -23.51 54.14 -4.61
C VAL A 288 -23.94 53.12 -5.67
N GLN A 289 -25.12 53.29 -6.26
CA GLN A 289 -25.57 52.46 -7.37
C GLN A 289 -24.70 52.68 -8.62
N GLU A 290 -24.36 53.92 -8.97
CA GLU A 290 -23.48 54.22 -10.11
C GLU A 290 -22.08 53.59 -9.91
N GLU A 291 -21.45 53.82 -8.75
CA GLU A 291 -20.13 53.25 -8.44
C GLU A 291 -20.17 51.71 -8.46
N ALA A 292 -21.17 51.10 -7.82
CA ALA A 292 -21.31 49.65 -7.77
C ALA A 292 -21.59 49.03 -9.14
N MET A 293 -22.47 49.63 -9.96
CA MET A 293 -22.77 49.14 -11.30
C MET A 293 -21.57 49.29 -12.25
N LYS A 294 -20.82 50.39 -12.13
CA LYS A 294 -19.58 50.59 -12.88
C LYS A 294 -18.53 49.53 -12.55
N GLU A 295 -18.29 49.26 -11.27
CA GLU A 295 -17.34 48.24 -10.84
C GLU A 295 -17.82 46.82 -11.18
N ILE A 296 -19.12 46.51 -11.04
CA ILE A 296 -19.71 45.26 -11.54
C ILE A 296 -19.48 45.08 -13.04
N SER A 297 -19.67 46.13 -13.84
CA SER A 297 -19.47 46.08 -15.30
C SER A 297 -18.03 45.71 -15.66
N LEU A 298 -17.05 46.34 -14.99
CA LEU A 298 -15.62 46.03 -15.15
C LEU A 298 -15.32 44.59 -14.71
N ILE A 299 -15.84 44.16 -13.56
CA ILE A 299 -15.68 42.79 -13.04
C ILE A 299 -16.26 41.77 -14.04
N LEU A 300 -17.44 42.00 -14.60
CA LEU A 300 -18.09 41.10 -15.56
C LEU A 300 -17.34 41.06 -16.91
N GLN A 301 -16.84 42.21 -17.39
CA GLN A 301 -15.99 42.28 -18.57
C GLN A 301 -14.73 41.44 -18.37
N GLU A 302 -14.03 41.60 -17.24
CA GLU A 302 -12.85 40.80 -16.95
C GLU A 302 -13.16 39.32 -16.70
N PHE A 303 -14.27 39.01 -16.04
CA PHE A 303 -14.75 37.63 -15.83
C PHE A 303 -15.04 36.92 -17.15
N SER A 304 -15.57 37.63 -18.16
CA SER A 304 -15.83 37.06 -19.49
C SER A 304 -14.56 36.53 -20.19
N THR A 305 -13.39 37.08 -19.84
CA THR A 305 -12.08 36.60 -20.34
C THR A 305 -11.56 35.34 -19.63
N CYS A 306 -12.23 34.87 -18.57
CA CYS A 306 -11.76 33.75 -17.74
C CYS A 306 -12.39 32.41 -18.18
N HIS A 307 -11.56 31.47 -18.63
CA HIS A 307 -12.02 30.17 -19.13
C HIS A 307 -12.25 29.14 -17.99
N GLN A 308 -13.22 28.25 -18.18
CA GLN A 308 -13.79 27.44 -17.10
C GLN A 308 -12.83 26.48 -16.40
N PHE A 309 -11.86 25.95 -17.15
CA PHE A 309 -10.90 24.95 -16.67
C PHE A 309 -9.44 25.43 -16.83
N ASN A 310 -9.23 26.73 -17.03
CA ASN A 310 -7.90 27.31 -17.17
C ASN A 310 -7.32 27.69 -15.80
N LEU A 311 -6.40 26.87 -15.30
CA LEU A 311 -5.74 27.10 -14.00
C LEU A 311 -4.93 28.40 -13.93
N LYS A 312 -4.54 29.00 -15.08
CA LYS A 312 -3.87 30.32 -15.11
C LYS A 312 -4.79 31.44 -14.63
N ASP A 313 -6.11 31.29 -14.84
CA ASP A 313 -7.09 32.32 -14.50
C ASP A 313 -7.43 32.34 -13.00
N LYS A 314 -6.96 31.34 -12.21
CA LYS A 314 -7.23 31.23 -10.77
C LYS A 314 -6.92 32.53 -10.03
N LYS A 315 -5.72 33.09 -10.20
CA LYS A 315 -5.30 34.32 -9.50
C LYS A 315 -6.15 35.53 -9.90
N LYS A 316 -6.54 35.62 -11.17
CA LYS A 316 -7.43 36.67 -11.68
C LYS A 316 -8.84 36.54 -11.10
N LEU A 317 -9.38 35.32 -11.03
CA LEU A 317 -10.69 35.07 -10.42
C LEU A 317 -10.69 35.31 -8.90
N GLU A 318 -9.57 35.04 -8.20
CA GLU A 318 -9.41 35.38 -6.77
C GLU A 318 -9.40 36.90 -6.56
N ASP A 319 -8.75 37.68 -7.44
CA ASP A 319 -8.83 39.15 -7.45
C ASP A 319 -10.25 39.68 -7.72
N LEU A 320 -10.90 39.18 -8.78
CA LEU A 320 -12.28 39.55 -9.14
C LEU A 320 -13.27 39.21 -8.01
N PHE A 321 -13.07 38.11 -7.29
CA PHE A 321 -13.89 37.76 -6.12
C PHE A 321 -13.66 38.73 -4.96
N CYS A 322 -12.42 39.14 -4.71
CA CYS A 322 -12.10 40.16 -3.70
C CYS A 322 -12.75 41.50 -4.04
N ARG A 323 -12.63 41.97 -5.29
CA ARG A 323 -13.28 43.20 -5.78
C ARG A 323 -14.80 43.13 -5.65
N ALA A 324 -15.44 42.06 -6.15
CA ALA A 324 -16.88 41.86 -6.02
C ALA A 324 -17.35 41.81 -4.55
N THR A 325 -16.53 41.26 -3.66
CA THR A 325 -16.80 41.25 -2.22
C THR A 325 -16.70 42.66 -1.61
N GLN A 326 -15.66 43.43 -1.96
CA GLN A 326 -15.51 44.82 -1.51
C GLN A 326 -16.66 45.71 -1.99
N THR A 327 -17.05 45.62 -3.27
CA THR A 327 -18.19 46.36 -3.82
C THR A 327 -19.48 45.99 -3.09
N HIS A 328 -19.74 44.70 -2.86
CA HIS A 328 -20.91 44.26 -2.11
C HIS A 328 -20.94 44.81 -0.66
N LEU A 329 -19.79 44.80 0.03
CA LEU A 329 -19.68 45.36 1.39
C LEU A 329 -19.93 46.87 1.43
N ARG A 330 -19.39 47.66 0.49
CA ARG A 330 -19.68 49.10 0.39
C ARG A 330 -21.17 49.40 0.24
N VAL A 331 -21.89 48.58 -0.55
CA VAL A 331 -23.34 48.72 -0.71
C VAL A 331 -24.08 48.36 0.59
N ILE A 332 -23.64 47.34 1.35
CA ILE A 332 -24.19 47.00 2.67
C ILE A 332 -23.99 48.15 3.67
N GLU A 333 -22.79 48.72 3.72
CA GLU A 333 -22.45 49.85 4.60
C GLU A 333 -23.26 51.12 4.26
N ALA A 334 -23.48 51.38 2.97
CA ALA A 334 -24.32 52.49 2.50
C ALA A 334 -25.82 52.28 2.79
N ASP A 335 -26.33 51.06 2.65
CA ASP A 335 -27.73 50.73 2.94
C ASP A 335 -28.03 50.81 4.44
N ASN A 336 -27.10 50.37 5.29
CA ASN A 336 -27.20 50.39 6.76
C ASN A 336 -28.49 49.73 7.30
N GLY A 337 -29.01 48.73 6.58
CA GLY A 337 -30.22 47.99 6.94
C GLY A 337 -31.54 48.72 6.64
N THR A 338 -31.51 49.71 5.75
CA THR A 338 -32.72 50.45 5.33
C THR A 338 -33.48 49.76 4.20
N GLY A 339 -32.82 48.88 3.43
CA GLY A 339 -33.41 48.17 2.29
C GLY A 339 -33.56 49.01 1.01
N VAL A 340 -33.12 50.27 1.03
CA VAL A 340 -33.14 51.18 -0.13
C VAL A 340 -32.32 50.60 -1.28
N LEU A 341 -31.11 50.12 -1.00
CA LEU A 341 -30.18 49.56 -1.98
C LEU A 341 -30.39 48.06 -2.25
N SER A 342 -31.54 47.49 -1.88
CA SER A 342 -31.88 46.06 -2.02
C SER A 342 -31.57 45.47 -3.40
N LYS A 343 -31.98 46.12 -4.49
CA LYS A 343 -31.69 45.66 -5.87
C LYS A 343 -30.18 45.67 -6.20
N THR A 344 -29.45 46.65 -5.69
CA THR A 344 -27.99 46.77 -5.85
C THR A 344 -27.26 45.68 -5.03
N LEU A 345 -27.77 45.37 -3.83
CA LEU A 345 -27.31 44.27 -2.99
C LEU A 345 -27.52 42.90 -3.63
N GLU A 346 -28.70 42.65 -4.21
CA GLU A 346 -29.01 41.43 -4.96
C GLU A 346 -28.05 41.26 -6.15
N THR A 347 -27.86 42.32 -6.94
CA THR A 347 -26.99 42.31 -8.11
C THR A 347 -25.52 42.05 -7.74
N THR A 348 -24.97 42.79 -6.77
CA THR A 348 -23.58 42.59 -6.29
C THR A 348 -23.38 41.20 -5.68
N SER A 349 -24.37 40.69 -4.93
CA SER A 349 -24.33 39.33 -4.37
C SER A 349 -24.33 38.25 -5.44
N ALA A 350 -25.16 38.38 -6.48
CA ALA A 350 -25.25 37.42 -7.59
C ALA A 350 -23.94 37.34 -8.40
N VAL A 351 -23.29 38.49 -8.67
CA VAL A 351 -21.98 38.54 -9.34
C VAL A 351 -20.91 37.89 -8.48
N ARG A 352 -20.83 38.26 -7.19
CA ARG A 352 -19.88 37.68 -6.22
C ARG A 352 -20.04 36.16 -6.11
N LYS A 353 -21.28 35.66 -6.08
CA LYS A 353 -21.59 34.22 -6.06
C LYS A 353 -21.12 33.53 -7.34
N THR A 354 -21.43 34.09 -8.51
CA THR A 354 -21.03 33.53 -9.82
C THR A 354 -19.50 33.33 -9.91
N ILE A 355 -18.72 34.28 -9.40
CA ILE A 355 -17.25 34.17 -9.35
C ILE A 355 -16.80 33.13 -8.33
N SER A 356 -17.46 33.05 -7.17
CA SER A 356 -17.21 32.01 -6.15
C SER A 356 -17.41 30.60 -6.71
N ASP A 357 -18.53 30.36 -7.39
CA ASP A 357 -18.88 29.07 -7.97
C ASP A 357 -17.88 28.65 -9.07
N ARG A 358 -17.36 29.63 -9.85
CA ARG A 358 -16.28 29.45 -10.82
C ARG A 358 -14.95 29.08 -10.16
N LEU A 359 -14.60 29.74 -9.07
CA LEU A 359 -13.40 29.43 -8.27
C LEU A 359 -13.47 28.03 -7.65
N GLU A 360 -14.62 27.62 -7.13
CA GLU A 360 -14.80 26.27 -6.59
C GLU A 360 -14.67 25.21 -7.68
N THR A 361 -15.24 25.45 -8.86
CA THR A 361 -15.08 24.58 -10.04
C THR A 361 -13.61 24.41 -10.43
N LEU A 362 -12.84 25.49 -10.50
CA LEU A 362 -11.40 25.43 -10.77
C LEU A 362 -10.62 24.72 -9.67
N ARG A 363 -11.01 24.87 -8.39
CA ARG A 363 -10.37 24.16 -7.26
C ARG A 363 -10.59 22.64 -7.34
N LYS A 364 -11.79 22.20 -7.73
CA LYS A 364 -12.10 20.77 -7.97
C LYS A 364 -11.25 20.22 -9.13
N PHE A 365 -11.26 20.89 -10.27
CA PHE A 365 -10.45 20.52 -11.44
C PHE A 365 -8.93 20.48 -11.15
N ALA A 366 -8.42 21.45 -10.38
CA ALA A 366 -7.02 21.47 -9.95
C ALA A 366 -6.65 20.24 -9.10
N LYS A 367 -7.55 19.83 -8.19
CA LYS A 367 -7.36 18.66 -7.34
C LYS A 367 -7.39 17.37 -8.16
N GLU A 368 -8.37 17.21 -9.05
CA GLU A 368 -8.49 16.04 -9.94
C GLU A 368 -7.25 15.86 -10.83
N LYS A 369 -6.72 16.97 -11.38
CA LYS A 369 -5.48 16.94 -12.18
C LYS A 369 -4.25 16.55 -11.35
N LEU A 370 -4.14 17.07 -10.13
CA LEU A 370 -3.07 16.71 -9.19
C LEU A 370 -3.14 15.23 -8.80
N ASP A 371 -4.32 14.73 -8.45
CA ASP A 371 -4.52 13.35 -8.02
C ASP A 371 -4.36 12.36 -9.19
N SER A 372 -4.68 12.76 -10.42
CA SER A 372 -4.38 12.01 -11.65
C SER A 372 -2.87 11.93 -11.91
N SER A 373 -2.15 13.05 -11.78
CA SER A 373 -0.70 13.09 -11.93
C SER A 373 0.02 12.25 -10.87
N LYS A 374 -0.46 12.23 -9.62
CA LYS A 374 0.06 11.33 -8.58
C LYS A 374 -0.10 9.85 -8.96
N LYS A 375 -1.29 9.45 -9.44
CA LYS A 375 -1.55 8.07 -9.91
C LYS A 375 -0.64 7.69 -11.07
N GLU A 376 -0.41 8.60 -12.01
CA GLU A 376 0.52 8.40 -13.13
C GLU A 376 1.96 8.19 -12.62
N THR A 377 2.44 8.99 -11.66
CA THR A 377 3.76 8.79 -11.06
C THR A 377 3.88 7.49 -10.26
N GLU A 378 2.81 7.07 -9.56
CA GLU A 378 2.77 5.81 -8.82
C GLU A 378 2.78 4.59 -9.75
N LEU A 379 2.00 4.64 -10.85
CA LEU A 379 2.03 3.65 -11.91
C LEU A 379 3.42 3.56 -12.55
N ARG A 380 4.05 4.70 -12.84
CA ARG A 380 5.40 4.75 -13.42
C ARG A 380 6.45 4.13 -12.50
N LEU A 381 6.38 4.38 -11.19
CA LEU A 381 7.25 3.74 -10.20
C LEU A 381 7.07 2.22 -10.20
N LYS A 382 5.83 1.72 -10.19
CA LYS A 382 5.54 0.28 -10.26
C LYS A 382 6.05 -0.37 -11.55
N TYR A 383 5.91 0.31 -12.70
CA TYR A 383 6.50 -0.17 -13.95
C TYR A 383 8.03 -0.24 -13.88
N GLN A 384 8.68 0.79 -13.32
CA GLN A 384 10.14 0.83 -13.11
C GLN A 384 10.59 -0.35 -12.23
N GLU A 385 9.92 -0.58 -11.09
CA GLU A 385 10.19 -1.73 -10.20
C GLU A 385 10.06 -3.07 -10.94
N THR A 386 9.01 -3.27 -11.74
CA THR A 386 8.86 -4.51 -12.53
C THR A 386 9.91 -4.65 -13.63
N GLU A 387 10.35 -3.55 -14.25
CA GLU A 387 11.40 -3.57 -15.28
C GLU A 387 12.75 -3.95 -14.68
N ASP A 388 13.05 -3.46 -13.47
CA ASP A 388 14.30 -3.77 -12.77
C ASP A 388 14.31 -5.22 -12.21
N ILE A 389 13.17 -5.75 -11.75
CA ILE A 389 13.02 -7.18 -11.42
C ILE A 389 13.27 -8.05 -12.66
N LEU A 390 12.63 -7.74 -13.79
CA LEU A 390 12.78 -8.50 -15.03
C LEU A 390 14.22 -8.48 -15.57
N LYS A 391 14.94 -7.36 -15.41
CA LYS A 391 16.37 -7.28 -15.76
C LYS A 391 17.22 -8.23 -14.91
N GLU A 392 16.97 -8.31 -13.61
CA GLU A 392 17.74 -9.19 -12.72
C GLU A 392 17.40 -10.67 -12.98
N GLU A 393 16.13 -11.00 -13.26
CA GLU A 393 15.72 -12.35 -13.71
C GLU A 393 16.37 -12.73 -15.05
N MET A 394 16.36 -11.83 -16.05
CA MET A 394 17.04 -12.05 -17.34
C MET A 394 18.55 -12.24 -17.18
N LYS A 395 19.17 -11.49 -16.25
CA LYS A 395 20.59 -11.63 -15.92
C LYS A 395 20.88 -12.99 -15.28
N SER A 396 20.08 -13.42 -14.29
CA SER A 396 20.19 -14.76 -13.69
C SER A 396 20.07 -15.86 -14.76
N LEU A 397 19.05 -15.79 -15.62
CA LEU A 397 18.86 -16.75 -16.72
C LEU A 397 20.01 -16.74 -17.73
N SER A 398 20.64 -15.59 -17.96
CA SER A 398 21.83 -15.47 -18.81
C SER A 398 23.07 -16.11 -18.16
N GLU A 399 23.25 -15.96 -16.85
CA GLU A 399 24.32 -16.61 -16.07
C GLU A 399 24.12 -18.13 -16.02
N ASP A 400 22.89 -18.61 -15.80
CA ASP A 400 22.52 -20.03 -15.83
C ASP A 400 22.77 -20.65 -17.22
N LEU A 401 22.41 -19.95 -18.31
CA LEU A 401 22.64 -20.41 -19.68
C LEU A 401 24.14 -20.54 -20.00
N GLN A 402 24.97 -19.60 -19.55
CA GLN A 402 26.42 -19.69 -19.70
C GLN A 402 27.01 -20.87 -18.92
N SER A 403 26.51 -21.13 -17.71
CA SER A 403 26.89 -22.28 -16.88
C SER A 403 26.56 -23.61 -17.58
N LEU A 404 25.34 -23.74 -18.13
CA LEU A 404 24.92 -24.92 -18.88
C LEU A 404 25.77 -25.14 -20.14
N GLN A 405 26.04 -24.09 -20.92
CA GLN A 405 26.91 -24.18 -22.10
C GLN A 405 28.34 -24.64 -21.74
N HIS A 406 28.88 -24.18 -20.61
CA HIS A 406 30.18 -24.64 -20.12
C HIS A 406 30.15 -26.13 -19.70
N HIS A 407 29.07 -26.57 -19.05
CA HIS A 407 28.88 -27.96 -18.64
C HIS A 407 28.69 -28.91 -19.84
N GLU A 408 28.01 -28.47 -20.89
CA GLU A 408 27.83 -29.18 -22.16
C GLU A 408 29.16 -29.34 -22.92
N ALA A 409 29.98 -28.29 -22.96
CA ALA A 409 31.35 -28.34 -23.53
C ALA A 409 32.28 -29.32 -22.78
N SER A 410 32.13 -29.41 -21.44
CA SER A 410 32.86 -30.39 -20.64
C SER A 410 32.37 -31.83 -20.90
N HIS A 411 31.07 -32.06 -21.00
CA HIS A 411 30.53 -33.39 -21.28
C HIS A 411 30.86 -33.88 -22.70
N THR A 412 30.79 -33.02 -23.71
CA THR A 412 31.16 -33.38 -25.09
C THR A 412 32.64 -33.79 -25.16
N THR A 413 33.53 -33.05 -24.50
CA THR A 413 34.96 -33.42 -24.40
C THR A 413 35.15 -34.81 -23.75
N ASN A 414 34.52 -35.05 -22.60
CA ASN A 414 34.59 -36.35 -21.93
C ASN A 414 34.03 -37.52 -22.77
N VAL A 415 32.94 -37.29 -23.52
CA VAL A 415 32.38 -38.32 -24.42
C VAL A 415 33.32 -38.59 -25.60
N GLN A 416 33.98 -37.56 -26.14
CA GLN A 416 34.99 -37.69 -27.18
C GLN A 416 36.15 -38.60 -26.73
N ASP A 417 36.71 -38.34 -25.54
CA ASP A 417 37.81 -39.12 -24.96
C ASP A 417 37.40 -40.58 -24.67
N MET A 418 36.15 -40.78 -24.22
CA MET A 418 35.61 -42.12 -23.96
C MET A 418 35.40 -42.93 -25.25
N TRP A 419 35.10 -42.27 -26.37
CA TRP A 419 34.99 -42.90 -27.69
C TRP A 419 36.37 -43.35 -28.22
N VAL A 420 37.38 -42.48 -28.11
CA VAL A 420 38.78 -42.79 -28.46
C VAL A 420 39.33 -43.94 -27.60
N TRP A 421 38.91 -44.04 -26.33
CA TRP A 421 39.27 -45.17 -25.47
C TRP A 421 38.61 -46.48 -25.90
N ALA A 422 37.33 -46.46 -26.32
CA ALA A 422 36.62 -47.63 -26.79
C ALA A 422 37.23 -48.21 -28.10
N GLU A 423 37.54 -47.35 -29.06
CA GLU A 423 38.15 -47.73 -30.35
C GLU A 423 39.49 -48.47 -30.16
N ARG A 424 40.37 -47.95 -29.28
CA ARG A 424 41.63 -48.61 -28.89
C ARG A 424 41.45 -49.98 -28.21
N MET A 425 40.39 -50.14 -27.42
CA MET A 425 40.09 -51.42 -26.76
C MET A 425 39.60 -52.48 -27.77
N GLU A 426 38.96 -52.05 -28.85
CA GLU A 426 38.48 -52.92 -29.93
C GLU A 426 39.64 -53.36 -30.84
N GLU A 427 40.57 -52.46 -31.20
CA GLU A 427 41.84 -52.81 -31.86
C GLU A 427 42.62 -53.87 -31.05
N ARG A 428 42.77 -53.65 -29.73
CA ARG A 428 43.50 -54.58 -28.86
C ARG A 428 42.86 -55.95 -28.76
N GLN A 429 41.53 -56.05 -28.87
CA GLN A 429 40.86 -57.37 -28.98
C GLN A 429 41.18 -58.08 -30.31
N GLN A 430 41.33 -57.35 -31.41
CA GLN A 430 41.66 -57.97 -32.70
C GLN A 430 43.09 -58.51 -32.72
N GLU A 431 44.05 -57.79 -32.14
CA GLU A 431 45.43 -58.27 -31.97
C GLU A 431 45.49 -59.60 -31.19
N LEU A 432 44.82 -59.65 -30.02
CA LEU A 432 44.77 -60.85 -29.17
C LEU A 432 44.15 -62.06 -29.87
N ARG A 433 43.11 -61.86 -30.70
CA ARG A 433 42.52 -62.94 -31.51
C ARG A 433 43.50 -63.43 -32.60
N ALA A 434 44.27 -62.52 -33.19
CA ALA A 434 45.27 -62.86 -34.22
C ALA A 434 46.55 -63.50 -33.65
N GLU A 435 46.87 -63.30 -32.36
CA GLU A 435 47.89 -64.08 -31.65
C GLU A 435 47.40 -65.51 -31.36
N LEU A 436 46.18 -65.65 -30.84
CA LEU A 436 45.60 -66.96 -30.48
C LEU A 436 45.50 -67.91 -31.70
N GLU A 437 45.09 -67.39 -32.86
CA GLU A 437 44.97 -68.18 -34.09
C GLU A 437 46.35 -68.61 -34.63
N ARG A 438 47.40 -67.81 -34.39
CA ARG A 438 48.80 -68.14 -34.76
C ARG A 438 49.37 -69.27 -33.90
N GLU A 439 49.14 -69.25 -32.58
CA GLU A 439 49.52 -70.36 -31.70
C GLU A 439 48.80 -71.66 -32.10
N ARG A 440 47.51 -71.58 -32.44
CA ARG A 440 46.75 -72.76 -32.89
C ARG A 440 47.32 -73.38 -34.17
N LEU A 441 47.73 -72.57 -35.14
CA LEU A 441 48.38 -73.06 -36.36
C LEU A 441 49.73 -73.75 -36.06
N GLN A 442 50.57 -73.14 -35.23
CA GLN A 442 51.89 -73.72 -34.88
C GLN A 442 51.77 -75.07 -34.17
N GLN A 443 50.78 -75.23 -33.26
CA GLN A 443 50.52 -76.51 -32.63
C GLN A 443 50.04 -77.58 -33.63
N GLN A 444 49.26 -77.18 -34.65
CA GLN A 444 48.74 -78.08 -35.67
C GLN A 444 49.83 -78.56 -36.65
N GLU A 445 50.76 -77.68 -37.04
CA GLU A 445 51.94 -78.04 -37.87
C GLU A 445 52.90 -78.98 -37.12
N ALA A 446 53.14 -78.74 -35.84
CA ALA A 446 53.98 -79.61 -35.01
C ALA A 446 53.42 -81.05 -34.90
N PHE A 447 52.09 -81.19 -34.85
CA PHE A 447 51.43 -82.49 -34.79
C PHE A 447 51.55 -83.31 -36.09
N GLU A 448 51.31 -82.70 -37.25
CA GLU A 448 51.46 -83.39 -38.55
C GLU A 448 52.91 -83.83 -38.81
N LEU A 449 53.91 -83.02 -38.39
CA LEU A 449 55.32 -83.37 -38.53
C LEU A 449 55.71 -84.62 -37.70
N GLU A 450 55.16 -84.75 -36.49
CA GLU A 450 55.47 -85.89 -35.60
C GLU A 450 54.79 -87.18 -36.08
N LYS A 451 53.57 -87.09 -36.60
CA LYS A 451 52.84 -88.19 -37.26
C LYS A 451 53.61 -88.74 -38.46
N SER A 452 54.15 -87.88 -39.32
CA SER A 452 54.93 -88.29 -40.49
C SER A 452 56.19 -89.10 -40.15
N LYS A 453 56.88 -88.77 -39.04
CA LYS A 453 58.05 -89.53 -38.54
C LYS A 453 57.67 -90.96 -38.12
N LEU A 454 56.52 -91.13 -37.46
CA LEU A 454 56.04 -92.43 -36.97
C LEU A 454 55.64 -93.35 -38.14
N GLU A 455 54.99 -92.81 -39.17
CA GLU A 455 54.64 -93.56 -40.38
C GLU A 455 55.88 -94.06 -41.14
N ALA A 456 56.96 -93.27 -41.16
CA ALA A 456 58.24 -93.69 -41.75
C ALA A 456 58.95 -94.80 -40.96
N MET A 457 58.88 -94.80 -39.62
CA MET A 457 59.44 -95.87 -38.78
C MET A 457 58.70 -97.20 -38.96
N LEU A 458 57.37 -97.17 -39.10
CA LEU A 458 56.54 -98.36 -39.25
C LEU A 458 56.87 -99.15 -40.52
N ASN A 459 57.18 -98.46 -41.63
CA ASN A 459 57.49 -99.10 -42.91
C ASN A 459 58.82 -99.87 -42.89
N ASN A 460 59.86 -99.36 -42.22
CA ASN A 460 61.16 -100.04 -42.14
C ASN A 460 61.09 -101.35 -41.34
N LEU A 461 60.31 -101.39 -40.26
CA LEU A 461 60.12 -102.60 -39.43
C LEU A 461 59.39 -103.73 -40.18
N SER A 462 58.58 -103.40 -41.19
CA SER A 462 57.85 -104.39 -42.00
C SER A 462 58.77 -105.21 -42.91
N ILE A 463 59.87 -104.60 -43.38
CA ILE A 463 60.80 -105.22 -44.34
C ILE A 463 61.73 -106.24 -43.64
N GLU A 464 62.29 -105.89 -42.47
CA GLU A 464 63.13 -106.81 -41.68
C GLU A 464 62.40 -108.08 -41.20
N SER A 465 61.07 -108.04 -41.09
CA SER A 465 60.25 -109.16 -40.63
C SER A 465 60.12 -110.27 -41.68
N GLN A 466 60.10 -109.92 -42.97
CA GLN A 466 59.87 -110.88 -44.06
C GLN A 466 61.11 -111.74 -44.37
N GLU A 467 62.33 -111.18 -44.27
CA GLU A 467 63.57 -111.92 -44.55
C GLU A 467 63.86 -113.01 -43.50
N LYS A 468 63.61 -112.73 -42.21
CA LYS A 468 63.83 -113.69 -41.12
C LYS A 468 62.86 -114.87 -41.14
N GLN A 469 61.70 -114.74 -41.80
CA GLN A 469 60.67 -115.78 -41.82
C GLN A 469 60.97 -116.90 -42.83
N ALA A 470 61.73 -116.63 -43.89
CA ALA A 470 62.14 -117.63 -44.88
C ALA A 470 63.21 -118.61 -44.36
N GLN A 471 64.15 -118.14 -43.54
CA GLN A 471 65.26 -118.95 -43.02
C GLN A 471 64.83 -120.03 -42.01
N VAL A 472 63.72 -119.82 -41.30
CA VAL A 472 63.20 -120.76 -40.28
C VAL A 472 62.53 -121.98 -40.90
N GLN A 473 61.92 -121.85 -42.09
CA GLN A 473 61.25 -122.99 -42.74
C GLN A 473 62.23 -124.05 -43.26
N GLN A 474 63.44 -123.65 -43.68
CA GLN A 474 64.42 -124.56 -44.24
C GLN A 474 65.03 -125.50 -43.17
N LEU A 475 65.35 -124.97 -41.99
CA LEU A 475 65.94 -125.74 -40.88
C LEU A 475 64.94 -126.71 -40.20
N SER A 476 63.64 -126.48 -40.35
CA SER A 476 62.60 -127.32 -39.73
C SER A 476 62.54 -128.74 -40.33
N LEU A 477 62.87 -128.89 -41.61
CA LEU A 477 62.77 -130.17 -42.33
C LEU A 477 63.92 -131.15 -42.02
N GLU A 478 65.13 -130.67 -41.72
CA GLU A 478 66.27 -131.54 -41.39
C GLU A 478 66.17 -132.14 -39.98
N VAL A 479 65.54 -131.42 -39.03
CA VAL A 479 65.36 -131.88 -37.64
C VAL A 479 64.34 -133.03 -37.52
N GLU A 480 63.34 -133.09 -38.40
CA GLU A 480 62.37 -134.21 -38.49
C GLU A 480 63.04 -135.53 -38.91
N HIS A 481 64.02 -135.47 -39.82
CA HIS A 481 64.66 -136.65 -40.40
C HIS A 481 65.63 -137.34 -39.42
N LEU A 482 66.32 -136.57 -38.57
CA LEU A 482 67.26 -137.11 -37.58
C LEU A 482 66.52 -137.78 -36.40
N LYS A 483 65.40 -137.23 -35.94
CA LYS A 483 64.63 -137.75 -34.79
C LYS A 483 64.04 -139.14 -35.01
N ARG A 484 63.71 -139.54 -36.25
CA ARG A 484 63.25 -140.91 -36.55
C ARG A 484 64.38 -141.96 -36.43
N SER A 485 65.64 -141.59 -36.68
CA SER A 485 66.77 -142.53 -36.72
C SER A 485 67.29 -142.97 -35.34
N GLU A 486 67.14 -142.15 -34.31
CA GLU A 486 67.54 -142.52 -32.94
C GLU A 486 66.51 -143.41 -32.23
N LYS A 487 65.21 -143.21 -32.49
CA LYS A 487 64.14 -143.89 -31.77
C LYS A 487 64.17 -145.42 -31.96
N GLU A 488 64.41 -145.90 -33.19
CA GLU A 488 64.50 -147.33 -33.48
C GLU A 488 65.77 -148.01 -32.94
N LYS A 489 66.82 -147.24 -32.61
CA LYS A 489 68.05 -147.75 -31.99
C LYS A 489 67.90 -147.94 -30.47
N ALA A 490 67.05 -147.14 -29.82
CA ALA A 490 66.80 -147.25 -28.38
C ALA A 490 66.03 -148.54 -28.00
N GLU A 491 64.96 -148.87 -28.74
CA GLU A 491 64.07 -150.01 -28.41
C GLU A 491 64.75 -151.41 -28.51
N LYS A 492 65.87 -151.52 -29.25
CA LYS A 492 66.68 -152.75 -29.30
C LYS A 492 67.66 -152.90 -28.13
N LEU A 493 68.01 -151.83 -27.43
CA LEU A 493 69.01 -151.83 -26.36
C LEU A 493 68.41 -152.16 -24.98
N GLU A 494 67.10 -151.96 -24.81
CA GLU A 494 66.40 -152.15 -23.53
C GLU A 494 66.14 -153.64 -23.23
N LYS A 495 65.68 -154.41 -24.22
CA LYS A 495 65.37 -155.86 -24.07
C LYS A 495 66.59 -156.76 -23.83
N LEU A 496 67.81 -156.27 -24.11
CA LEU A 496 69.05 -157.00 -23.86
C LEU A 496 69.53 -156.86 -22.41
N LYS A 497 69.25 -155.73 -21.75
CA LYS A 497 69.65 -155.47 -20.36
C LYS A 497 68.84 -156.30 -19.35
N GLU A 498 67.56 -156.54 -19.66
CA GLU A 498 66.65 -157.35 -18.84
C GLU A 498 67.09 -158.84 -18.72
N GLN A 499 67.92 -159.33 -19.66
CA GLN A 499 68.49 -160.67 -19.63
C GLN A 499 69.78 -160.78 -18.80
N GLU A 500 70.52 -159.69 -18.60
CA GLU A 500 71.80 -159.71 -17.85
C GLU A 500 71.59 -159.69 -16.32
N GLU A 501 70.60 -158.94 -15.81
CA GLU A 501 70.36 -158.83 -14.36
C GLU A 501 69.93 -160.17 -13.71
N ASN A 502 69.16 -161.00 -14.44
CA ASN A 502 68.78 -162.33 -13.96
C ASN A 502 69.97 -163.29 -13.86
N LEU A 503 70.95 -163.17 -14.76
CA LEU A 503 72.16 -164.01 -14.74
C LEU A 503 73.11 -163.64 -13.59
N HIS A 504 73.08 -162.38 -13.15
CA HIS A 504 73.95 -161.86 -12.09
C HIS A 504 73.51 -162.33 -10.68
N LYS A 505 72.20 -162.46 -10.43
CA LYS A 505 71.66 -162.96 -9.15
C LYS A 505 72.07 -164.40 -8.82
N ILE A 506 72.15 -165.30 -9.81
CA ILE A 506 72.48 -166.71 -9.58
C ILE A 506 73.98 -166.94 -9.37
N LYS A 507 74.85 -166.19 -10.08
CA LYS A 507 76.31 -166.30 -9.91
C LYS A 507 76.76 -165.94 -8.49
N LYS A 508 76.08 -165.01 -7.81
CA LYS A 508 76.37 -164.62 -6.43
C LYS A 508 76.19 -165.77 -5.42
N ASN A 509 75.16 -166.61 -5.59
CA ASN A 509 74.92 -167.79 -4.74
C ASN A 509 75.93 -168.93 -4.93
N MET A 510 76.61 -169.01 -6.09
CA MET A 510 77.64 -170.04 -6.31
C MET A 510 78.97 -169.71 -5.65
N GLU A 511 79.29 -168.42 -5.51
CA GLU A 511 80.56 -167.97 -4.93
C GLU A 511 80.62 -168.14 -3.40
N GLU A 512 79.50 -167.96 -2.70
CA GLU A 512 79.41 -168.20 -1.25
C GLU A 512 79.59 -169.69 -0.89
N ASN A 513 79.16 -170.60 -1.76
CA ASN A 513 79.38 -172.06 -1.60
C ASN A 513 80.84 -172.47 -1.85
N ARG A 514 81.57 -171.76 -2.74
CA ARG A 514 82.99 -172.04 -3.05
C ARG A 514 83.87 -171.87 -1.81
N ILE A 515 83.60 -170.83 -1.03
CA ILE A 515 84.31 -170.47 0.22
C ILE A 515 84.07 -171.50 1.34
N HIS A 516 83.00 -172.29 1.26
CA HIS A 516 82.69 -173.34 2.24
C HIS A 516 83.56 -174.59 2.05
N TYR A 517 83.65 -175.12 0.82
CA TYR A 517 84.38 -176.38 0.53
C TYR A 517 85.90 -176.23 0.42
N GLU A 518 86.43 -175.06 0.07
CA GLU A 518 87.89 -174.81 0.12
C GLU A 518 88.46 -174.97 1.54
N ARG A 519 87.60 -174.82 2.57
CA ARG A 519 87.94 -174.99 3.98
C ARG A 519 88.07 -176.47 4.38
N ASP A 520 87.21 -177.36 3.84
CA ASP A 520 87.32 -178.81 4.02
C ASP A 520 88.47 -179.43 3.21
N LEU A 521 88.76 -178.86 2.02
CA LEU A 521 89.89 -179.27 1.18
C LEU A 521 91.25 -179.14 1.91
N GLN A 522 91.37 -178.18 2.82
CA GLN A 522 92.56 -177.98 3.67
C GLN A 522 92.61 -178.89 4.91
N ARG A 523 91.54 -179.64 5.21
CA ARG A 523 91.51 -180.64 6.27
C ARG A 523 91.97 -182.00 5.74
N VAL A 524 91.40 -182.46 4.63
CA VAL A 524 91.69 -183.79 4.05
C VAL A 524 93.12 -183.91 3.51
N LYS A 525 93.72 -182.82 2.99
CA LYS A 525 95.13 -182.82 2.57
C LYS A 525 96.09 -183.22 3.70
N ARG A 526 95.83 -182.74 4.92
CA ARG A 526 96.65 -183.06 6.12
C ARG A 526 96.50 -184.49 6.63
N GLU A 527 95.44 -185.21 6.24
CA GLU A 527 95.18 -186.60 6.69
C GLU A 527 95.74 -187.66 5.71
N ASN A 528 95.95 -187.34 4.43
CA ASN A 528 96.57 -188.27 3.46
C ASN A 528 98.07 -188.02 3.23
N GLU A 529 98.61 -186.84 3.53
CA GLU A 529 100.07 -186.64 3.61
C GLU A 529 100.72 -187.56 4.67
N THR A 530 100.00 -187.90 5.74
CA THR A 530 100.41 -188.93 6.71
C THR A 530 100.37 -190.36 6.17
N ARG A 531 99.65 -190.63 5.07
CA ARG A 531 99.59 -191.94 4.41
C ARG A 531 100.61 -192.10 3.27
N ILE A 532 101.23 -191.02 2.80
CA ILE A 532 102.39 -191.07 1.87
C ILE A 532 103.49 -192.00 2.41
N ASN A 533 103.73 -191.96 3.72
CA ASN A 533 104.98 -192.48 4.28
C ASN A 533 104.98 -193.98 4.62
N SER A 534 103.85 -194.69 4.63
CA SER A 534 103.83 -196.13 4.99
C SER A 534 103.72 -197.09 3.79
N GLU A 535 102.96 -196.75 2.74
CA GLU A 535 102.84 -197.64 1.56
C GLU A 535 104.09 -197.60 0.68
N MET A 536 104.78 -196.47 0.64
CA MET A 536 106.02 -196.25 -0.11
C MET A 536 107.18 -197.14 0.39
N GLU A 537 107.22 -197.44 1.70
CA GLU A 537 108.19 -198.38 2.28
C GLU A 537 107.89 -199.85 1.89
N SER A 538 106.61 -200.26 1.83
CA SER A 538 106.26 -201.68 1.60
C SER A 538 106.44 -202.19 0.17
N MET A 539 106.38 -201.31 -0.85
CA MET A 539 106.43 -201.75 -2.26
C MET A 539 107.83 -201.64 -2.89
N GLN A 540 108.76 -200.92 -2.25
CA GLN A 540 110.19 -201.04 -2.54
C GLN A 540 110.71 -202.47 -2.28
N GLU A 541 110.06 -203.26 -1.41
CA GLU A 541 110.35 -204.69 -1.23
C GLU A 541 109.78 -205.60 -2.34
N ARG A 542 108.68 -205.24 -3.01
CA ARG A 542 108.18 -206.01 -4.18
C ARG A 542 109.07 -205.82 -5.40
N TYR A 543 109.64 -204.63 -5.56
CA TYR A 543 110.68 -204.35 -6.57
C TYR A 543 111.90 -205.27 -6.45
N LYS A 544 112.19 -205.80 -5.25
CA LYS A 544 113.25 -206.81 -5.03
C LYS A 544 112.85 -208.25 -5.38
N ARG A 545 111.56 -208.61 -5.33
CA ARG A 545 111.10 -209.99 -5.55
C ARG A 545 110.81 -210.32 -7.01
N ASP A 546 110.15 -209.43 -7.75
CA ASP A 546 109.80 -209.74 -9.15
C ASP A 546 110.98 -209.59 -10.11
N ALA A 547 112.06 -208.91 -9.68
CA ALA A 547 113.37 -208.96 -10.33
C ALA A 547 113.99 -210.38 -10.33
N GLU A 548 113.67 -211.23 -9.35
CA GLU A 548 114.08 -212.64 -9.34
C GLU A 548 113.18 -213.49 -10.27
N ILE A 549 111.89 -213.16 -10.37
CA ILE A 549 110.95 -213.83 -11.29
C ILE A 549 111.29 -213.54 -12.76
N ALA A 550 111.76 -212.32 -13.07
CA ALA A 550 112.28 -211.96 -14.39
C ALA A 550 113.38 -212.92 -14.87
N ASN A 551 114.18 -213.45 -13.94
CA ASN A 551 115.31 -214.34 -14.24
C ASN A 551 114.87 -215.80 -14.45
N LEU A 552 113.87 -216.29 -13.70
CA LEU A 552 113.40 -217.70 -13.77
C LEU A 552 112.53 -218.01 -15.00
N LYS A 553 111.73 -217.07 -15.51
CA LYS A 553 110.94 -217.31 -16.74
C LYS A 553 111.77 -217.25 -18.02
N TYR A 554 112.84 -216.45 -18.04
CA TYR A 554 113.82 -216.42 -19.13
C TYR A 554 114.47 -217.80 -19.36
N GLU A 555 114.80 -218.51 -18.26
CA GLU A 555 115.35 -219.88 -18.31
C GLU A 555 114.31 -221.00 -18.51
N THR A 556 113.02 -220.67 -18.65
CA THR A 556 111.95 -221.68 -18.84
C THR A 556 111.52 -221.83 -20.30
N ILE A 557 111.12 -220.77 -21.00
CA ILE A 557 110.49 -220.91 -22.35
C ILE A 557 111.50 -220.73 -23.52
N LYS A 558 112.74 -220.33 -23.20
CA LYS A 558 113.93 -220.63 -23.99
C LYS A 558 114.08 -222.14 -24.28
N ARG A 559 113.54 -223.00 -23.40
CA ARG A 559 113.48 -224.46 -23.55
C ARG A 559 112.41 -224.91 -24.55
N ASP A 560 111.24 -224.25 -24.56
CA ASP A 560 110.14 -224.54 -25.49
C ASP A 560 110.48 -224.17 -26.94
N TYR A 561 111.28 -223.10 -27.11
CA TYR A 561 111.87 -222.73 -28.42
C TYR A 561 112.69 -223.90 -29.02
N GLU A 562 113.32 -224.73 -28.19
CA GLU A 562 114.12 -225.87 -28.62
C GLU A 562 113.31 -227.17 -28.82
N GLU A 563 112.09 -227.30 -28.29
CA GLU A 563 111.22 -228.45 -28.55
C GLU A 563 110.30 -228.28 -29.77
N LEU A 564 109.79 -227.08 -30.05
CA LEU A 564 108.94 -226.87 -31.23
C LEU A 564 109.71 -226.91 -32.56
N VAL A 565 111.00 -226.51 -32.54
CA VAL A 565 111.94 -226.76 -33.64
C VAL A 565 112.22 -228.26 -33.84
N LYS A 566 112.13 -229.09 -32.79
CA LYS A 566 112.29 -230.55 -32.87
C LYS A 566 111.04 -231.30 -33.32
N THR A 567 109.84 -230.76 -33.11
CA THR A 567 108.61 -231.58 -33.20
C THR A 567 108.06 -231.73 -34.63
N ASN A 568 108.12 -230.71 -35.50
CA ASN A 568 107.55 -230.84 -36.86
C ASN A 568 108.41 -230.39 -38.06
N ALA A 569 109.73 -230.53 -37.92
CA ALA A 569 110.60 -230.90 -39.03
C ALA A 569 110.21 -232.24 -39.73
N LYS A 570 109.18 -232.93 -39.23
CA LYS A 570 108.69 -234.25 -39.66
C LYS A 570 107.93 -234.30 -41.01
N LYS A 571 107.76 -233.19 -41.74
CA LYS A 571 107.27 -233.20 -43.13
C LYS A 571 107.81 -232.05 -44.00
N LYS A 572 109.10 -232.14 -44.29
CA LYS A 572 109.77 -231.56 -45.48
C LYS A 572 109.93 -232.69 -46.52
N LYS A 573 110.02 -232.36 -47.83
CA LYS A 573 110.12 -233.27 -49.01
C LYS A 573 108.78 -233.97 -49.37
N PHE A 574 108.42 -234.23 -50.63
CA PHE A 574 109.06 -234.08 -51.96
C PHE A 574 108.04 -233.45 -52.93
N CYS A 575 108.35 -232.78 -54.05
CA CYS A 575 109.61 -232.24 -54.59
C CYS A 575 110.78 -233.22 -54.87
N PHE A 576 110.55 -234.15 -55.79
CA PHE A 576 111.40 -234.79 -56.83
C PHE A 576 110.58 -236.03 -57.23
N ILE A 577 110.18 -236.23 -58.48
CA ILE A 577 110.91 -235.99 -59.75
C ILE A 577 110.22 -234.95 -60.65
N PHE A 578 111.06 -234.14 -61.32
CA PHE A 578 110.81 -233.09 -62.33
C PHE A 578 109.80 -231.98 -61.98
#